data_AF-A0A6I6MNR7-F1
#
_entry.id   AF-A0A6I6MNR7-F1
#
_cell.length_a   1.000
_cell.length_b   1.000
_cell.length_c   1.000
_cell.angle_alpha   90.00
_cell.angle_beta   90.00
_cell.angle_gamma   90.00
#
_symmetry.space_group_name_H-M   'P 1'
#
loop_
_entity.id
_entity.type
_entity.pdbx_description
1 polymer ?
#
loop_
_entity_poly.entity_id
_entity_poly.type
_entity_poly.pdbx_seq_one_letter_code
_entity_poly.pdbx_strand_id
1 'polypeptide(L)'
;MILNHPGFVTADADSPREDTITIQTRNQVRHLLVLDIDRDNAIAPQDLSTPAFDVALAADRLLASDPSDSERATTELLNYVAANWDKQDLPLREHAQAVARTLRTR
;
A
#
# COMPACT_ATOMS: atom_id res chain seq x y z
N MET A 1 -8.20 -2.71 -13.38
CA MET A 1 -9.07 -3.33 -12.35
C MET A 1 -9.58 -4.66 -12.89
N ILE A 2 -9.10 -5.79 -12.37
CA ILE A 2 -9.38 -7.16 -12.88
C ILE A 2 -10.87 -7.55 -12.81
N LEU A 3 -11.64 -6.90 -11.93
CA LEU A 3 -13.06 -7.19 -11.68
C LEU A 3 -14.03 -6.69 -12.77
N ASN A 4 -13.55 -6.04 -13.84
CA ASN A 4 -14.42 -5.41 -14.86
C ASN A 4 -14.35 -6.07 -16.25
N HIS A 5 -13.87 -7.31 -16.34
CA HIS A 5 -13.77 -8.04 -17.62
C HIS A 5 -15.04 -8.86 -17.92
N PRO A 6 -15.64 -8.76 -19.13
CA PRO A 6 -16.94 -9.37 -19.45
C PRO A 6 -16.98 -10.91 -19.43
N GLY A 7 -15.80 -11.56 -19.40
CA GLY A 7 -15.65 -13.02 -19.27
C GLY A 7 -15.46 -13.54 -17.84
N PHE A 8 -15.44 -12.66 -16.84
CA PHE A 8 -15.23 -13.01 -15.44
C PHE A 8 -16.46 -13.72 -14.86
N VAL A 9 -16.23 -14.77 -14.05
CA VAL A 9 -17.30 -15.54 -13.39
C VAL A 9 -17.10 -15.53 -11.88
N THR A 10 -15.94 -16.01 -11.41
CA THR A 10 -15.59 -16.01 -9.99
C THR A 10 -14.08 -16.14 -9.81
N ALA A 11 -13.59 -15.69 -8.66
CA ALA A 11 -12.24 -15.94 -8.18
C ALA A 11 -12.37 -16.47 -6.75
N ASP A 12 -11.69 -17.58 -6.46
CA ASP A 12 -11.71 -18.20 -5.13
C ASP A 12 -10.28 -18.36 -4.61
N ALA A 13 -10.12 -18.20 -3.31
CA ALA A 13 -8.86 -18.41 -2.63
C ALA A 13 -8.77 -19.88 -2.23
N ASP A 14 -7.74 -20.58 -2.70
CA ASP A 14 -7.64 -22.01 -2.49
C ASP A 14 -7.09 -22.31 -1.09
N SER A 15 -7.97 -22.53 -0.10
CA SER A 15 -7.51 -22.96 1.23
C SER A 15 -6.91 -24.37 1.20
N PRO A 16 -5.77 -24.63 1.87
CA PRO A 16 -5.06 -23.77 2.83
C PRO A 16 -3.90 -22.94 2.23
N ARG A 17 -3.83 -22.79 0.89
CA ARG A 17 -2.77 -22.09 0.18
C ARG A 17 -3.13 -20.62 -0.04
N GLU A 18 -2.70 -19.75 0.87
CA GLU A 18 -2.93 -18.30 0.83
C GLU A 18 -2.18 -17.59 -0.32
N ASP A 19 -1.27 -18.28 -1.00
CA ASP A 19 -0.47 -17.79 -2.12
C ASP A 19 -1.09 -18.10 -3.48
N THR A 20 -2.28 -18.72 -3.53
CA THR A 20 -2.85 -19.21 -4.79
C THR A 20 -4.30 -18.75 -4.96
N ILE A 21 -4.58 -18.12 -6.10
CA ILE A 21 -5.94 -17.70 -6.50
C ILE A 21 -6.32 -18.43 -7.78
N THR A 22 -7.45 -19.14 -7.76
CA THR A 22 -8.00 -19.76 -8.95
C THR A 22 -9.05 -18.84 -9.59
N ILE A 23 -8.86 -18.53 -10.87
CA ILE A 23 -9.81 -17.75 -11.67
C ILE A 23 -10.48 -18.66 -12.69
N GLN A 24 -11.81 -18.64 -12.73
CA GLN A 24 -12.58 -19.36 -13.74
C GLN A 24 -13.27 -18.40 -14.70
N THR A 25 -13.17 -18.70 -15.99
CA THR A 25 -13.78 -17.92 -17.08
C THR A 25 -14.97 -18.65 -17.70
N ARG A 26 -15.86 -17.93 -18.40
CA ARG A 26 -17.12 -18.50 -18.95
C ARG A 26 -16.93 -19.59 -20.00
N ASN A 27 -15.78 -19.64 -20.68
CA ASN A 27 -15.44 -20.71 -21.64
C ASN A 27 -14.83 -21.94 -20.93
N GLN A 28 -15.01 -22.07 -19.62
CA GLN A 28 -14.53 -23.16 -18.77
C GLN A 28 -13.00 -23.29 -18.68
N VAL A 29 -12.25 -22.26 -19.07
CA VAL A 29 -10.80 -22.22 -18.84
C VAL A 29 -10.54 -21.79 -17.40
N ARG A 30 -9.75 -22.60 -16.70
CA ARG A 30 -9.26 -22.32 -15.34
C ARG A 30 -7.84 -21.78 -15.42
N HIS A 31 -7.63 -20.62 -14.81
CA HIS A 31 -6.31 -20.02 -14.66
C HIS A 31 -5.90 -20.09 -13.20
N LEU A 32 -4.72 -20.63 -12.94
CA LEU A 32 -4.11 -20.62 -11.63
C LEU A 32 -3.18 -19.40 -11.56
N LEU A 33 -3.47 -18.47 -10.66
CA LEU A 33 -2.51 -17.44 -10.27
C LEU A 33 -1.80 -17.90 -9.01
N VAL A 34 -0.50 -18.14 -9.13
CA VAL A 34 0.39 -18.35 -8.00
C VAL A 34 1.05 -17.01 -7.70
N LEU A 35 0.79 -16.48 -6.52
CA LEU A 35 1.47 -15.33 -5.95
C LEU A 35 2.83 -15.83 -5.45
N ASP A 36 3.85 -15.67 -6.29
CA ASP A 36 5.23 -15.87 -5.87
C ASP A 36 5.64 -14.73 -4.94
N ILE A 37 5.29 -14.88 -3.66
CA ILE A 37 5.77 -14.00 -2.61
C ILE A 37 7.11 -14.57 -2.18
N ASP A 38 8.17 -14.02 -2.76
CA ASP A 38 9.55 -14.32 -2.37
C ASP A 38 9.76 -13.84 -0.92
N ARG A 39 9.38 -14.69 0.06
CA ARG A 39 9.49 -14.40 1.49
C ARG A 39 10.93 -14.23 1.95
N ASP A 40 11.88 -14.80 1.20
CA ASP A 40 13.32 -14.70 1.47
C ASP A 40 13.98 -13.56 0.69
N ASN A 41 13.34 -13.07 -0.37
CA ASN A 41 13.70 -11.83 -1.06
C ASN A 41 12.72 -10.71 -0.65
N ALA A 42 12.45 -10.69 0.66
CA ALA A 42 12.03 -9.51 1.39
C ALA A 42 12.88 -8.35 0.87
N ILE A 43 12.27 -7.50 0.06
CA ILE A 43 12.93 -6.32 -0.50
C ILE A 43 13.55 -5.63 0.70
N ALA A 44 14.89 -5.57 0.73
CA ALA A 44 15.59 -4.86 1.77
C ALA A 44 14.86 -3.52 1.90
N PRO A 45 14.34 -3.13 3.08
CA PRO A 45 13.47 -1.95 3.24
C PRO A 45 14.08 -0.64 2.71
N GLN A 46 15.35 -0.70 2.33
CA GLN A 46 16.21 0.33 1.77
C GLN A 46 15.91 0.65 0.29
N ASP A 47 15.32 -0.26 -0.50
CA ASP A 47 15.19 -0.08 -1.97
C ASP A 47 13.80 0.37 -2.48
N LEU A 48 12.80 0.50 -1.60
CA LEU A 48 11.47 1.07 -1.93
C LEU A 48 11.16 2.37 -1.17
N SER A 49 12.01 2.76 -0.23
CA SER A 49 11.80 3.92 0.64
C SER A 49 12.14 5.21 -0.12
N THR A 50 11.22 5.67 -0.96
CA THR A 50 11.25 7.07 -1.37
C THR A 50 10.77 7.93 -0.20
N PRO A 51 11.30 9.16 -0.04
CA PRO A 51 10.78 10.13 0.92
C PRO A 51 9.26 10.26 0.94
N ALA A 52 8.62 10.25 -0.23
CA ALA A 52 7.16 10.31 -0.36
C ALA A 52 6.47 9.06 0.21
N PHE A 53 7.01 7.87 -0.10
CA PHE A 53 6.49 6.61 0.42
C PHE A 53 6.60 6.54 1.95
N ASP A 54 7.72 6.98 2.52
CA ASP A 54 7.91 7.04 3.97
C ASP A 54 6.90 7.93 4.67
N VAL A 55 6.55 9.06 4.05
CA VAL A 55 5.55 10.01 4.55
C VAL A 55 4.14 9.40 4.48
N ALA A 56 3.78 8.77 3.37
CA ALA A 56 2.48 8.09 3.23
C ALA A 56 2.36 6.91 4.21
N LEU A 57 3.41 6.10 4.34
CA LEU A 57 3.45 4.98 5.28
C LEU A 57 3.29 5.43 6.74
N ALA A 58 3.86 6.58 7.10
CA ALA A 58 3.67 7.15 8.43
C ALA A 58 2.21 7.59 8.67
N ALA A 59 1.55 8.14 7.65
CA ALA A 59 0.14 8.50 7.70
C ALA A 59 -0.75 7.26 7.88
N ASP A 60 -0.53 6.20 7.10
CA ASP A 60 -1.29 4.96 7.18
C ASP A 60 -1.17 4.29 8.56
N ARG A 61 0.03 4.33 9.16
CA ARG A 61 0.25 3.82 10.53
C ARG A 61 -0.53 4.62 11.57
N LEU A 62 -0.66 5.93 11.38
CA LEU A 62 -1.42 6.79 12.27
C LEU A 62 -2.91 6.45 12.24
N LEU A 63 -3.45 6.09 11.06
CA LEU A 63 -4.84 5.66 10.90
C LEU A 63 -5.15 4.30 11.51
N ALA A 64 -4.15 3.43 11.68
CA ALA A 64 -4.35 2.07 12.13
C ALA A 64 -4.80 1.95 13.60
N SER A 65 -4.68 3.03 14.39
CA SER A 65 -4.93 3.02 15.85
C SER A 65 -5.97 4.06 16.24
N ASP A 66 -7.27 3.78 16.05
CA ASP A 66 -8.43 4.65 16.38
C ASP A 66 -8.10 6.15 16.51
N PRO A 67 -7.79 6.81 15.39
CA PRO A 67 -7.14 8.12 15.40
C PRO A 67 -8.10 9.21 15.87
N SER A 68 -7.60 10.08 16.75
CA SER A 68 -8.25 11.33 17.10
C SER A 68 -8.42 12.25 15.88
N ASP A 69 -9.30 13.24 15.97
CA ASP A 69 -9.54 14.17 14.84
C ASP A 69 -8.28 14.91 14.39
N SER A 70 -7.38 15.26 15.33
CA SER A 70 -6.09 15.87 15.01
C SER A 70 -5.14 14.91 14.29
N GLU A 71 -5.16 13.63 14.64
CA GLU A 71 -4.40 12.58 13.96
C GLU A 71 -4.94 12.32 12.56
N ARG A 72 -6.27 12.33 12.37
CA ARG A 72 -6.90 12.25 11.05
C ARG A 72 -6.50 13.43 10.16
N ALA A 73 -6.59 14.65 10.68
CA ALA A 73 -6.17 15.84 9.94
C ALA A 73 -4.67 15.82 9.58
N THR A 74 -3.83 15.32 10.49
CA THR A 74 -2.39 15.14 10.24
C THR A 74 -2.15 14.10 9.14
N THR A 75 -2.89 12.99 9.15
CA THR A 75 -2.82 11.96 8.12
C THR A 75 -3.18 12.51 6.74
N GLU A 76 -4.30 13.22 6.64
CA GLU A 76 -4.75 13.80 5.36
C GLU A 76 -3.70 14.76 4.79
N LEU A 77 -3.09 15.58 5.64
CA LEU A 77 -2.01 16.47 5.24
C LEU A 77 -0.78 15.69 4.72
N LEU A 78 -0.33 14.66 5.44
CA LEU A 78 0.82 13.86 5.04
C LEU A 78 0.55 13.10 3.72
N ASN A 79 -0.65 12.55 3.54
CA ASN A 79 -1.06 11.90 2.31
C ASN A 79 -1.14 12.89 1.13
N TYR A 80 -1.64 14.10 1.34
CA TYR A 80 -1.62 15.14 0.32
C TYR A 80 -0.20 15.54 -0.10
N VAL A 81 0.69 15.72 0.87
CA VAL A 81 2.10 16.04 0.64
C VAL A 81 2.80 14.92 -0.12
N ALA A 82 2.59 13.66 0.26
CA ALA A 82 3.16 12.50 -0.43
C ALA A 82 2.62 12.36 -1.86
N ALA A 83 1.31 12.52 -2.06
CA ALA A 83 0.68 12.42 -3.39
C ALA A 83 1.12 13.54 -4.35
N ASN A 84 1.54 14.69 -3.81
CA ASN A 84 2.00 15.83 -4.59
C ASN A 84 3.50 16.09 -4.38
N TRP A 85 4.27 15.07 -4.02
CA TRP A 85 5.66 15.20 -3.59
C TRP A 85 6.49 16.06 -4.53
N ASP A 86 6.47 15.73 -5.83
CA ASP A 86 7.25 16.41 -6.87
C ASP A 86 6.88 17.88 -7.09
N LYS A 87 5.71 18.30 -6.60
CA LYS A 87 5.20 19.67 -6.68
C LYS A 87 5.44 20.48 -5.39
N GLN A 88 5.79 19.81 -4.28
CA GLN A 88 6.09 20.49 -3.03
C GLN A 88 7.44 21.21 -3.11
N ASP A 89 7.55 22.33 -2.39
CA ASP A 89 8.84 22.97 -2.18
C ASP A 89 9.74 22.14 -1.25
N LEU A 90 11.04 22.45 -1.26
CA LEU A 90 12.02 21.74 -0.47
C LEU A 90 11.74 21.82 1.05
N PRO A 91 11.41 23.00 1.63
CA PRO A 91 11.12 23.10 3.05
C PRO A 91 9.96 22.20 3.51
N LEU A 92 8.88 22.12 2.74
CA LEU A 92 7.73 21.29 3.10
C LEU A 92 8.05 19.79 3.02
N ARG A 93 8.87 19.37 2.05
CA ARG A 93 9.35 17.99 1.94
C ARG A 93 10.19 17.59 3.16
N GLU A 94 11.14 18.43 3.56
CA GLU A 94 12.00 18.17 4.72
C GLU A 94 11.18 18.11 6.01
N HIS A 95 10.22 19.01 6.17
CA HIS A 95 9.33 19.02 7.33
C HIS A 95 8.47 17.75 7.41
N ALA A 96 7.85 17.34 6.30
CA ALA A 96 7.03 16.12 6.25
C ALA A 96 7.86 14.86 6.59
N GLN A 97 9.11 14.78 6.13
CA GLN A 97 10.02 13.70 6.52
C GLN A 97 10.35 13.71 8.01
N ALA A 98 10.59 14.89 8.61
CA ALA A 98 10.86 15.00 10.04
C ALA A 98 9.67 14.52 10.88
N VAL A 99 8.45 14.88 10.47
CA VAL A 99 7.21 14.38 11.09
C VAL A 99 7.11 12.86 10.93
N ALA A 100 7.28 12.32 9.72
CA ALA A 100 7.21 10.88 9.46
C ALA A 100 8.22 10.07 10.30
N ARG A 101 9.46 10.58 10.47
CA ARG A 101 10.48 9.98 11.34
C ARG A 101 10.06 9.96 12.81
N THR A 102 9.46 11.05 13.29
CA THR A 102 8.97 11.15 14.67
C THR A 102 7.84 10.15 14.93
N LEU A 103 6.92 10.02 13.98
CA LEU A 103 5.80 9.08 14.07
C LEU A 103 6.24 7.62 14.02
N ARG A 104 7.32 7.28 13.30
CA ARG A 104 7.90 5.93 13.29
C ARG A 104 8.46 5.47 14.64
N THR A 105 8.79 6.40 15.54
CA THR A 105 9.38 6.10 16.85
C THR A 105 8.37 5.99 17.99
N ARG A 106 7.09 6.20 17.70
CA ARG A 106 5.99 5.96 18.65
C ARG A 106 5.45 4.54 18.48
#